data_AF-A0A958J6C3-F1
#
_entry.id   AF-A0A958J6C3-F1
#
_cell.length_a   1.000
_cell.length_b   1.000
_cell.length_c   1.000
_cell.angle_alpha   90.00
_cell.angle_beta   90.00
_cell.angle_gamma   90.00
#
_symmetry.space_group_name_H-M   'P 1'
#
loop_
_entity.id
_entity.type
_entity.pdbx_description
1 polymer ?
#
loop_
_entity_poly.entity_id
_entity_poly.type
_entity_poly.pdbx_seq_one_letter_code
_entity_poly.pdbx_strand_id
1 'polypeptide(L)'
;PRMFAVDNGLAFGDLMSNRGYEWRSLVLERYPRDTVERLRNLTQEDLVKQLSVVAQYRIDGGRLLPETPTECLEPADGVRREGNIVQFGLTEKEIRGIYERLQDLLKLVDGGKVEVF
;
A
#
# COMPACT_ATOMS: atom_id res chain seq x y z
N PRO A 1 -1.44 10.55 22.01
CA PRO A 1 -0.52 11.16 21.02
C PRO A 1 -0.71 10.46 19.68
N ARG A 2 -0.74 11.18 18.55
CA ARG A 2 -0.89 10.59 17.21
C ARG A 2 0.46 10.62 16.51
N MET A 3 0.94 9.46 16.07
CA MET A 3 2.14 9.36 15.23
C MET A 3 1.76 9.61 13.78
N PHE A 4 2.57 10.39 13.07
CA PHE A 4 2.42 10.62 11.63
C PHE A 4 3.36 9.71 10.87
N ALA A 5 2.83 8.97 9.90
CA ALA A 5 3.63 8.19 8.96
C ALA A 5 4.08 9.12 7.81
N VAL A 6 5.24 9.74 7.98
CA VAL A 6 5.88 10.61 6.97
C VAL A 6 6.96 9.85 6.17
N ASP A 7 7.41 10.42 5.07
CA ASP A 7 8.53 9.91 4.25
C ASP A 7 8.33 8.51 3.65
N ASN A 8 7.10 8.21 3.21
CA ASN A 8 6.77 6.95 2.52
C ASN A 8 7.27 6.89 1.06
N GLY A 9 8.02 7.89 0.57
CA GLY A 9 8.49 7.96 -0.84
C GLY A 9 9.53 6.91 -1.23
N LEU A 10 10.05 6.16 -0.24
CA LEU A 10 10.96 5.02 -0.45
C LEU A 10 10.22 3.67 -0.43
N ALA A 11 8.93 3.65 -0.11
CA ALA A 11 8.14 2.43 -0.13
C ALA A 11 7.90 1.99 -1.59
N PHE A 12 7.76 0.68 -1.81
CA PHE A 12 7.44 0.11 -3.13
C PHE A 12 8.49 0.43 -4.22
N GLY A 13 9.71 0.77 -3.80
CA GLY A 13 10.90 0.91 -4.64
C GLY A 13 12.05 0.03 -4.15
N ASP A 14 13.25 0.22 -4.70
CA ASP A 14 14.45 -0.51 -4.28
C ASP A 14 14.84 -0.17 -2.83
N LEU A 15 15.30 -1.17 -2.08
CA LEU A 15 15.63 -1.13 -0.65
C LEU A 15 16.88 -0.30 -0.32
N MET A 16 17.33 0.58 -1.22
CA MET A 16 18.55 1.38 -1.08
C MET A 16 18.50 2.41 0.07
N SER A 17 17.40 2.49 0.82
CA SER A 17 17.34 3.23 2.07
C SER A 17 17.75 2.38 3.26
N ASN A 18 18.88 2.75 3.86
CA ASN A 18 19.43 2.10 5.07
C ASN A 18 18.42 2.06 6.24
N ARG A 19 17.50 3.04 6.33
CA ARG A 19 16.52 3.12 7.42
C ARG A 19 15.40 2.08 7.33
N GLY A 20 15.03 1.66 6.11
CA GLY A 20 14.02 0.61 5.92
C GLY A 20 14.46 -0.73 6.52
N TYR A 21 15.77 -1.02 6.47
CA TYR A 21 16.35 -2.20 7.11
C TYR A 21 16.30 -2.14 8.63
N GLU A 22 16.57 -0.98 9.23
CA GLU A 22 16.51 -0.80 10.68
C GLU A 22 15.08 -0.96 11.22
N TRP A 23 14.07 -0.48 10.48
CA TRP A 23 12.68 -0.52 10.95
C TRP A 23 12.01 -1.87 10.74
N ARG A 24 12.49 -2.70 9.80
CA ARG A 24 11.90 -4.01 9.50
C ARG A 24 11.91 -4.96 10.71
N SER A 25 12.86 -4.80 11.63
CA SER A 25 12.99 -5.63 12.84
C SER A 25 12.19 -5.10 14.04
N LEU A 26 11.56 -3.94 13.92
CA LEU A 26 10.69 -3.41 14.98
C LEU A 26 9.39 -4.21 15.00
N VAL A 27 9.29 -5.12 15.96
CA VAL A 27 8.08 -5.91 16.22
C VAL A 27 7.40 -5.35 17.45
N LEU A 28 6.12 -5.02 17.33
CA LEU A 28 5.29 -4.68 18.48
C LEU A 28 4.68 -5.95 19.06
N GLU A 29 4.71 -6.06 20.39
CA GLU A 29 4.14 -7.21 21.11
C GLU A 29 2.60 -7.21 21.09
N ARG A 30 1.98 -6.04 20.88
CA ARG A 30 0.52 -5.88 20.91
C ARG A 30 0.01 -4.91 19.85
N TYR A 31 -1.16 -5.21 19.27
CA TYR A 31 -1.86 -4.33 18.32
C TYR A 31 -3.27 -3.94 18.82
N PRO A 32 -3.80 -2.76 18.43
CA PRO A 32 -5.17 -2.39 18.78
C PRO A 32 -6.21 -3.31 18.12
N ARG A 33 -7.20 -3.76 18.90
CA ARG A 33 -8.27 -4.66 18.44
C ARG A 33 -8.98 -4.15 17.20
N ASP A 34 -9.43 -2.90 17.23
CA ASP A 34 -10.18 -2.31 16.12
C ASP A 34 -9.37 -2.28 14.81
N THR A 35 -8.04 -2.16 14.90
CA THR A 35 -7.18 -2.21 13.71
C THR A 35 -7.08 -3.63 13.17
N VAL A 36 -6.88 -4.63 14.05
CA VAL A 36 -6.85 -6.04 13.64
C VAL A 36 -8.18 -6.45 12.99
N GLU A 37 -9.31 -6.08 13.58
CA GLU A 37 -10.63 -6.41 13.02
C GLU A 37 -10.86 -5.73 11.67
N ARG A 38 -10.43 -4.48 11.49
CA ARG A 38 -10.46 -3.83 10.17
C ARG A 38 -9.60 -4.58 9.15
N LEU A 39 -8.41 -5.02 9.54
CA LEU A 39 -7.50 -5.77 8.68
C LEU A 39 -8.06 -7.14 8.28
N ARG A 40 -8.79 -7.83 9.17
CA ARG A 40 -9.48 -9.09 8.86
C ARG A 40 -10.54 -8.96 7.78
N ASN A 41 -11.17 -7.80 7.69
CA ASN A 41 -12.24 -7.54 6.73
C ASN A 41 -11.73 -7.12 5.34
N LEU A 42 -10.41 -6.95 5.16
CA LEU A 42 -9.85 -6.60 3.85
C LEU A 42 -9.65 -7.83 2.98
N THR A 43 -10.24 -7.80 1.79
CA THR A 43 -9.98 -8.79 0.74
C THR A 43 -8.85 -8.34 -0.18
N GLN A 44 -8.31 -9.26 -0.98
CA GLN A 44 -7.33 -8.89 -2.01
C GLN A 44 -7.98 -7.96 -3.05
N GLU A 45 -9.25 -8.18 -3.37
CA GLU A 45 -10.03 -7.34 -4.29
C GLU A 45 -10.18 -5.90 -3.76
N ASP A 46 -10.39 -5.73 -2.45
CA ASP A 46 -10.41 -4.40 -1.84
C ASP A 46 -9.07 -3.68 -2.02
N LEU A 47 -7.96 -4.40 -1.83
CA LEU A 47 -6.62 -3.83 -2.03
C LEU A 47 -6.38 -3.46 -3.50
N VAL A 48 -6.78 -4.33 -4.44
CA VAL A 48 -6.69 -4.03 -5.88
C VAL A 48 -7.49 -2.78 -6.22
N LYS A 49 -8.74 -2.70 -5.75
CA LYS A 49 -9.63 -1.57 -6.00
C LYS A 49 -9.07 -0.25 -5.48
N GLN A 50 -8.42 -0.27 -4.31
CA GLN A 50 -7.95 0.95 -3.65
C GLN A 50 -6.53 1.35 -4.04
N LEU A 51 -5.67 0.40 -4.40
CA LEU A 51 -4.23 0.65 -4.56
C LEU A 51 -3.74 0.60 -6.01
N SER A 52 -4.51 0.04 -6.95
CA SER A 52 -4.07 -0.04 -8.36
C SER A 52 -3.97 1.34 -9.01
N VAL A 53 -4.87 2.26 -8.66
CA VAL A 53 -4.83 3.66 -9.10
C VAL A 53 -5.13 4.56 -7.90
N VAL A 54 -4.09 5.00 -7.21
CA VAL A 54 -4.22 5.90 -6.05
C VAL A 54 -4.38 7.36 -6.46
N ALA A 55 -3.88 7.71 -7.65
CA ALA A 55 -4.02 9.04 -8.22
C ALA A 55 -4.00 8.97 -9.75
N GLN A 56 -4.82 9.81 -10.37
CA GLN A 56 -4.86 9.98 -11.81
C GLN A 56 -4.81 11.47 -12.16
N TYR A 57 -4.14 11.77 -13.27
CA TYR A 57 -3.99 13.12 -13.79
C TYR A 57 -4.14 13.14 -15.29
N ARG A 58 -4.66 14.25 -15.81
CA ARG A 58 -4.57 14.61 -17.22
C ARG A 58 -3.45 15.61 -17.45
N ILE A 59 -2.68 15.39 -18.51
CA ILE A 59 -1.66 16.29 -19.01
C ILE A 59 -2.34 17.35 -19.86
N ASP A 60 -2.19 18.61 -19.46
CA ASP A 60 -2.71 19.78 -20.17
C ASP A 60 -1.68 20.90 -20.18
N GLY A 61 -1.21 21.31 -21.36
CA GLY A 61 -0.18 22.35 -21.49
C GLY A 61 1.09 22.07 -20.65
N GLY A 62 1.48 20.80 -20.50
CA GLY A 62 2.63 20.38 -19.69
C GLY A 62 2.39 20.35 -18.18
N ARG A 63 1.15 20.52 -17.72
CA ARG A 63 0.75 20.45 -16.30
C ARG A 63 -0.07 19.18 -16.04
N LEU A 64 0.02 18.67 -14.80
CA LEU A 64 -0.82 17.59 -14.32
C LEU A 64 -2.06 18.17 -13.64
N LEU A 65 -3.23 17.88 -14.18
CA LEU A 65 -4.52 18.25 -13.61
C LEU A 65 -5.15 17.01 -12.96
N PRO A 66 -5.50 17.03 -11.66
CA PRO A 66 -6.09 15.87 -11.00
C PRO A 66 -7.39 15.45 -11.67
N GLU A 67 -7.57 14.15 -11.86
CA GLU A 67 -8.82 13.56 -12.35
C GLU A 67 -9.23 12.37 -11.47
N THR A 68 -10.51 12.02 -11.54
CA THR A 68 -11.02 10.83 -10.86
C THR A 68 -10.32 9.59 -11.40
N PRO A 69 -9.77 8.72 -10.53
CA PRO A 69 -9.18 7.44 -10.94
C PRO A 69 -10.14 6.60 -11.78
N THR A 70 -9.65 6.07 -12.90
CA THR A 70 -10.34 5.06 -13.71
C THR A 70 -9.77 3.68 -13.46
N GLU A 71 -10.21 2.68 -14.24
CA GLU A 71 -9.58 1.36 -14.22
C GLU A 71 -8.09 1.43 -14.53
N CYS A 72 -7.34 0.49 -13.95
CA CYS A 72 -5.90 0.38 -14.10
C CYS A 72 -5.53 0.07 -15.55
N LEU A 73 -4.70 0.92 -16.16
CA LEU A 73 -4.31 0.78 -17.57
C LEU A 73 -3.36 -0.40 -17.83
N GLU A 74 -2.35 -0.57 -16.99
CA GLU A 74 -1.30 -1.60 -17.16
C GLU A 74 -0.84 -2.13 -15.79
N PRO A 75 -1.45 -3.19 -15.25
CA PRO A 75 -1.24 -3.69 -13.88
C PRO A 75 0.22 -3.95 -13.47
N ALA A 76 1.13 -4.18 -14.41
CA ALA A 76 2.53 -4.46 -14.14
C ALA A 76 3.38 -3.22 -13.75
N ASP A 77 2.91 -2.00 -14.02
CA ASP A 77 3.70 -0.77 -13.86
C ASP A 77 3.18 0.17 -12.76
N GLY A 78 4.05 0.70 -11.89
CA GLY A 78 3.61 1.62 -10.82
C GLY A 78 3.24 3.04 -11.30
N VAL A 79 3.76 3.43 -12.47
CA VAL A 79 3.40 4.68 -13.17
C VAL A 79 3.00 4.32 -14.58
N ARG A 80 1.80 4.70 -14.97
CA ARG A 80 1.17 4.28 -16.23
C ARG A 80 0.78 5.52 -17.02
N ARG A 81 0.93 5.50 -18.34
CA ARG A 81 0.56 6.62 -19.20
C ARG A 81 -0.12 6.12 -20.48
N GLU A 82 -1.30 6.65 -20.76
CA GLU A 82 -2.00 6.47 -22.03
C GLU A 82 -2.43 7.84 -22.58
N GLY A 83 -1.81 8.26 -23.69
CA GLY A 83 -2.02 9.59 -24.26
C GLY A 83 -1.69 10.71 -23.26
N ASN A 84 -2.73 11.45 -22.87
CA ASN A 84 -2.66 12.54 -21.90
C ASN A 84 -3.05 12.10 -20.48
N ILE A 85 -3.39 10.84 -20.22
CA ILE A 85 -3.69 10.35 -18.88
C ILE A 85 -2.43 9.74 -18.25
N VAL A 86 -2.19 10.07 -16.98
CA VAL A 86 -1.14 9.48 -16.14
C VAL A 86 -1.80 8.92 -14.89
N GLN A 87 -1.49 7.66 -14.56
CA GLN A 87 -1.93 7.00 -13.34
C GLN A 87 -0.73 6.65 -12.46
N PHE A 88 -0.91 6.80 -11.16
CA PHE A 88 -0.01 6.34 -10.12
C PHE A 88 -0.71 5.29 -9.28
N GLY A 89 -0.01 4.24 -8.91
CA GLY A 89 -0.52 3.20 -8.03
C GLY A 89 0.50 2.10 -7.82
N LEU A 90 0.07 1.02 -7.17
CA LEU A 90 0.90 -0.15 -6.96
C LEU A 90 0.71 -1.14 -8.11
N THR A 91 1.76 -1.90 -8.37
CA THR A 91 1.70 -3.04 -9.28
C THR A 91 0.87 -4.17 -8.68
N GLU A 92 0.32 -5.03 -9.52
CA GLU A 92 -0.41 -6.23 -9.06
C GLU A 92 0.46 -7.09 -8.12
N LYS A 93 1.76 -7.21 -8.43
CA LYS A 93 2.73 -7.96 -7.62
C LYS A 93 2.91 -7.35 -6.24
N GLU A 94 2.99 -6.03 -6.13
CA GLU A 94 3.10 -5.34 -4.85
C GLU A 94 1.84 -5.46 -4.02
N ILE A 95 0.67 -5.33 -4.66
CA ILE A 95 -0.63 -5.50 -4.00
C ILE A 95 -0.77 -6.91 -3.44
N ARG A 96 -0.40 -7.93 -4.23
CA ARG A 96 -0.34 -9.33 -3.75
C ARG A 96 0.61 -9.48 -2.56
N GLY A 97 1.80 -8.87 -2.63
CA GLY A 97 2.77 -8.89 -1.54
C GLY A 97 2.26 -8.19 -0.27
N ILE A 98 1.45 -7.14 -0.37
CA ILE A 98 0.77 -6.53 0.79
C ILE A 98 -0.23 -7.52 1.38
N TYR A 99 -1.05 -8.14 0.53
CA TYR A 99 -2.04 -9.10 0.98
C TYR A 99 -1.41 -10.30 1.69
N GLU A 100 -0.33 -10.85 1.15
CA GLU A 100 0.44 -11.92 1.80
C GLU A 100 0.96 -11.51 3.19
N ARG A 101 1.56 -10.30 3.31
CA ARG A 101 2.04 -9.78 4.60
C ARG A 101 0.91 -9.56 5.60
N LEU A 102 -0.25 -9.11 5.12
CA LEU A 102 -1.46 -9.00 5.94
C LEU A 102 -1.89 -10.37 6.48
N GLN A 103 -1.95 -11.39 5.62
CA GLN A 103 -2.30 -12.74 6.06
C GLN A 103 -1.30 -13.30 7.07
N ASP A 104 0.00 -13.07 6.86
CA ASP A 104 1.03 -13.52 7.80
C ASP A 104 0.93 -12.80 9.15
N LEU A 105 0.65 -11.49 9.16
CA LEU A 105 0.38 -10.74 10.37
C LEU A 105 -0.83 -11.32 11.14
N LEU A 106 -1.93 -11.62 10.45
CA LEU A 106 -3.12 -12.20 11.07
C LEU A 106 -2.84 -13.60 11.64
N LYS A 107 -2.05 -14.43 10.96
CA LYS A 107 -1.60 -15.72 11.51
C LYS A 107 -0.81 -15.57 12.81
N LEU A 108 0.01 -14.53 12.95
CA LEU A 108 0.74 -14.27 14.19
C LEU A 108 -0.20 -13.88 15.33
N VAL A 109 -1.22 -13.08 15.04
CA VAL A 109 -2.25 -12.69 16.01
C VAL A 109 -3.10 -13.90 16.41
N ASP A 110 -3.60 -14.66 15.44
CA ASP A 110 -4.45 -15.85 15.66
C ASP A 110 -3.69 -16.97 16.37
N GLY A 111 -2.39 -17.09 16.12
CA GLY A 111 -1.50 -18.00 16.82
C GLY A 111 -1.07 -17.51 18.22
N GLY A 112 -1.54 -16.35 18.68
CA GLY A 112 -1.20 -15.78 19.99
C GLY A 112 0.25 -15.30 20.11
N LYS A 113 0.99 -15.21 19.00
CA LYS A 113 2.37 -14.68 18.99
C LYS A 113 2.41 -13.16 19.11
N VAL A 114 1.31 -12.49 18.77
CA VAL A 114 1.10 -11.06 19.00
C VAL A 114 -0.23 -10.88 19.70
N GLU A 115 -0.23 -10.13 20.80
CA GLU A 115 -1.44 -9.89 21.57
C GLU A 115 -2.28 -8.75 20.97
N VAL A 116 -3.53 -8.67 21.40
CA VAL A 116 -4.47 -7.62 21.01
C VAL A 116 -4.97 -6.91 22.25
N PHE A 117 -4.94 -5.57 22.24
CA PHE A 117 -5.42 -4.73 23.34
C PHE A 117 -6.64 -3.89 22.94
#